data_AF-A0A6P7KYU0-F1
#
_entry.id   AF-A0A6P7KYU0-F1
#
_cell.length_a   1.000
_cell.length_b   1.000
_cell.length_c   1.000
_cell.angle_alpha   90.00
_cell.angle_beta   90.00
_cell.angle_gamma   90.00
#
_symmetry.space_group_name_H-M   'P 1'
#
loop_
_entity.id
_entity.type
_entity.pdbx_description
1 polymer ?
#
loop_
_entity_poly.entity_id
_entity_poly.type
_entity_poly.pdbx_seq_one_letter_code
_entity_poly.pdbx_strand_id
1 'polypeptide(L)'
;MAGTGMPTKTHGAGVFVELRRRLQSGLLIVGKDVAQSPSDVVVTGGDSSLHVRTPRGNLSLTLPAGVTLEPGSCLPTPAGDSCVEELHFRLRINVAQSNGDETSDSVMETLSTKETYCFHCQSCMTRLLEDRAFKRVLPLPNGNWNAIVDDWCCHPDPFANKKLLPRAEDCLTGDTFLLVARDGSCEQTLAEEVSLVGGDSHDPKKPCRRLTLLSCKSCSSVLGEAVAPGSLKLYITQVVVEPAVGDRKADASHNRSLFLERTVAARLLRLSQSLSTFHFTVQTPDGKAFLLLWLLNSDSIVAPVPETCDEDEAPTGSPARRSPSPRAARALKLLYITCSSASIQQRDIVSSWEVNATGHPVELPLKVCEELLRLIEDSNSALPTSMRCMRSYEVAYMRL
;
A
#
# COMPACT_ATOMS: atom_id res chain seq x y z
N MET A 1 8.78 37.21 23.94
CA MET A 1 8.64 35.97 24.72
C MET A 1 7.92 34.97 23.84
N ALA A 2 8.68 34.06 23.24
CA ALA A 2 8.17 33.06 22.33
C ALA A 2 7.58 31.89 23.15
N GLY A 3 6.32 31.57 22.89
CA GLY A 3 5.70 30.35 23.41
C GLY A 3 6.22 29.16 22.62
N THR A 4 7.14 28.41 23.23
CA THR A 4 7.53 27.07 22.82
C THR A 4 6.30 26.17 22.83
N GLY A 5 5.79 25.85 21.64
CA GLY A 5 4.82 24.78 21.45
C GLY A 5 5.47 23.46 21.83
N MET A 6 4.98 22.85 22.91
CA MET A 6 5.34 21.49 23.30
C MET A 6 4.96 20.53 22.16
N PRO A 7 5.82 19.57 21.78
CA PRO A 7 5.41 18.52 20.87
C PRO A 7 4.33 17.68 21.57
N THR A 8 3.18 17.58 20.93
CA THR A 8 2.08 16.70 21.35
C THR A 8 2.59 15.27 21.44
N LYS A 9 2.54 14.69 22.65
CA LYS A 9 2.89 13.30 22.91
C LYS A 9 2.04 12.39 22.03
N THR A 10 2.68 11.57 21.22
CA THR A 10 2.01 10.53 20.42
C THR A 10 1.85 9.31 21.30
N HIS A 11 0.61 9.00 21.66
CA HIS A 11 0.24 8.03 22.69
C HIS A 11 -0.06 6.65 22.08
N GLY A 12 0.93 5.95 21.50
CA GLY A 12 0.79 4.51 21.24
C GLY A 12 0.90 3.71 22.55
N ALA A 13 0.52 2.42 22.58
CA ALA A 13 0.75 1.54 23.74
C ALA A 13 2.24 1.28 24.07
N GLY A 14 3.14 2.14 23.55
CA GLY A 14 4.57 2.10 23.71
C GLY A 14 5.18 0.77 23.30
N VAL A 15 4.54 -0.02 22.44
CA VAL A 15 5.06 -1.30 21.98
C VAL A 15 4.93 -1.38 20.45
N PHE A 16 6.04 -1.68 19.79
CA PHE A 16 6.09 -1.90 18.35
C PHE A 16 6.82 -3.21 18.06
N VAL A 17 6.29 -4.00 17.11
CA VAL A 17 6.89 -5.26 16.68
C VAL A 17 7.00 -5.30 15.16
N GLU A 18 8.21 -5.53 14.65
CA GLU A 18 8.48 -5.93 13.27
C GLU A 18 9.10 -7.32 13.25
N LEU A 19 8.47 -8.28 12.57
CA LEU A 19 9.02 -9.62 12.33
C LEU A 19 9.41 -9.77 10.86
N ARG A 20 10.55 -10.42 10.58
CA ARG A 20 11.12 -10.61 9.24
C ARG A 20 11.16 -12.08 8.88
N ARG A 21 10.28 -12.51 7.98
CA ARG A 21 10.10 -13.94 7.64
C ARG A 21 11.36 -14.56 7.06
N ARG A 22 12.01 -13.89 6.10
CA ARG A 22 13.20 -14.43 5.42
C ARG A 22 14.43 -14.45 6.32
N LEU A 23 14.54 -13.47 7.21
CA LEU A 23 15.65 -13.37 8.17
C LEU A 23 15.42 -14.19 9.45
N GLN A 24 14.21 -14.71 9.65
CA GLN A 24 13.81 -15.43 10.87
C GLN A 24 14.14 -14.65 12.15
N SER A 25 13.96 -13.33 12.09
CA SER A 25 14.29 -12.41 13.16
C SER A 25 13.16 -11.42 13.41
N GLY A 26 13.10 -10.86 14.62
CA GLY A 26 12.20 -9.76 14.94
C GLY A 26 12.90 -8.64 15.68
N LEU A 27 12.28 -7.47 15.61
CA LEU A 27 12.58 -6.28 16.40
C LEU A 27 11.35 -5.96 17.24
N LEU A 28 11.55 -5.85 18.55
CA LEU A 28 10.56 -5.36 19.49
C LEU A 28 11.09 -4.07 20.09
N ILE A 29 10.30 -3.01 20.04
CA ILE A 29 10.59 -1.73 20.69
C ILE A 29 9.53 -1.48 21.75
N VAL A 30 9.98 -1.13 22.96
CA VAL A 30 9.13 -0.79 24.09
C VAL A 30 9.49 0.59 24.60
N GLY A 31 8.55 1.51 24.74
CA GLY A 31 8.74 2.84 25.32
C GLY A 31 9.10 2.74 26.80
N LYS A 32 9.97 3.62 27.27
CA LYS A 32 10.39 3.67 28.68
C LYS A 32 9.31 4.21 29.62
N ASP A 33 8.29 4.83 29.05
CA ASP A 33 7.02 5.13 29.74
C ASP A 33 6.17 3.88 29.99
N VAL A 34 6.51 2.75 29.34
CA VAL A 34 5.85 1.45 29.51
C VAL A 34 6.67 0.47 30.33
N ALA A 35 7.99 0.43 30.13
CA ALA A 35 8.91 -0.41 30.89
C ALA A 35 10.22 0.34 31.13
N GLN A 36 10.64 0.50 32.39
CA GLN A 36 11.83 1.31 32.72
C GLN A 36 13.14 0.56 32.43
N SER A 37 13.11 -0.78 32.55
CA SER A 37 14.26 -1.64 32.39
C SER A 37 13.95 -2.85 31.50
N PRO A 38 14.96 -3.46 30.84
CA PRO A 38 14.76 -4.68 30.06
C PRO A 38 14.15 -5.85 30.86
N SER A 39 14.42 -5.93 32.17
CA SER A 39 13.86 -6.96 33.06
C SER A 39 12.35 -6.83 33.26
N ASP A 40 11.77 -5.66 32.98
CA ASP A 40 10.33 -5.43 33.10
C ASP A 40 9.55 -5.99 31.90
N VAL A 41 10.25 -6.40 30.83
CA VAL A 41 9.64 -6.89 29.59
C VAL A 41 9.79 -8.41 29.51
N VAL A 42 8.66 -9.11 29.46
CA VAL A 42 8.64 -10.56 29.27
C VAL A 42 7.94 -10.89 27.96
N VAL A 43 8.65 -11.56 27.06
CA VAL A 43 8.14 -12.00 25.76
C VAL A 43 7.97 -13.50 25.75
N THR A 44 6.77 -13.98 25.42
CA THR A 44 6.44 -15.40 25.32
C THR A 44 5.72 -15.70 24.02
N GLY A 45 5.91 -16.90 23.48
CA GLY A 45 5.25 -17.35 22.26
C GLY A 45 4.21 -18.42 22.56
N GLY A 46 3.16 -18.46 21.75
CA GLY A 46 2.24 -19.58 21.63
C GLY A 46 2.07 -20.00 20.18
N ASP A 47 1.16 -20.93 19.92
CA ASP A 47 0.83 -21.37 18.56
C ASP A 47 0.23 -20.20 17.76
N SER A 48 1.01 -19.65 16.84
CA SER A 48 0.66 -18.44 16.08
C SER A 48 0.27 -17.24 16.96
N SER A 49 0.89 -17.10 18.13
CA SER A 49 0.73 -15.92 18.99
C SER A 49 2.05 -15.41 19.56
N LEU A 50 2.09 -14.10 19.80
CA LEU A 50 3.18 -13.41 20.51
C LEU A 50 2.59 -12.62 21.67
N HIS A 51 3.09 -12.86 22.88
CA HIS A 51 2.65 -12.18 24.08
C HIS A 51 3.78 -11.33 24.65
N VAL A 52 3.53 -10.04 24.82
CA VAL A 52 4.47 -9.08 25.42
C VAL A 52 3.85 -8.57 26.72
N ARG A 53 4.49 -8.86 27.84
CA ARG A 53 4.09 -8.39 29.16
C ARG A 53 5.01 -7.28 29.62
N THR A 54 4.42 -6.19 30.09
CA THR A 54 5.09 -5.04 30.68
C THR A 54 4.39 -4.66 31.99
N PRO A 55 4.97 -3.77 32.82
CA PRO A 55 4.31 -3.28 34.04
C PRO A 55 2.97 -2.59 33.78
N ARG A 56 2.72 -2.09 32.57
CA ARG A 56 1.47 -1.41 32.20
C ARG A 56 0.42 -2.32 31.57
N GLY A 57 0.74 -3.59 31.31
CA GLY A 57 -0.24 -4.54 30.79
C GLY A 57 0.34 -5.66 29.92
N ASN A 58 -0.57 -6.44 29.34
CA ASN A 58 -0.26 -7.56 28.47
C ASN A 58 -0.77 -7.28 27.06
N LEU A 59 0.12 -7.32 26.07
CA LEU A 59 -0.22 -7.30 24.66
C LEU A 59 -0.18 -8.72 24.10
N SER A 60 -1.27 -9.14 23.46
CA SER A 60 -1.36 -10.44 22.78
C SER A 60 -1.60 -10.23 21.29
N LEU A 61 -0.63 -10.61 20.47
CA LEU A 61 -0.70 -10.50 19.01
C LEU A 61 -0.97 -11.86 18.38
N THR A 62 -1.94 -11.92 17.46
CA THR A 62 -2.13 -13.08 16.60
C THR A 62 -1.18 -12.99 15.41
N LEU A 63 -0.30 -13.97 15.25
CA LEU A 63 0.65 -14.05 14.15
C LEU A 63 0.03 -14.74 12.93
N PRO A 64 0.55 -14.48 11.71
CA PRO A 64 0.21 -15.27 10.54
C PRO A 64 0.48 -16.76 10.75
N ALA A 65 -0.30 -17.61 10.07
CA ALA A 65 -0.14 -19.06 10.14
C ALA A 65 1.31 -19.47 9.80
N GLY A 66 1.84 -20.43 10.56
CA GLY A 66 3.21 -20.92 10.38
C GLY A 66 4.31 -20.00 10.92
N VAL A 67 3.99 -18.84 11.51
CA VAL A 67 4.95 -17.98 12.21
C VAL A 67 4.83 -18.17 13.71
N THR A 68 5.92 -18.51 14.39
CA THR A 68 6.00 -18.67 15.85
C THR A 68 7.27 -18.02 16.40
N LEU A 69 7.25 -17.61 17.67
CA LEU A 69 8.43 -17.12 18.36
C LEU A 69 9.33 -18.30 18.75
N GLU A 70 10.64 -18.17 18.58
CA GLU A 70 11.61 -19.10 19.15
C GLU A 70 11.72 -18.86 20.68
N PRO A 71 11.43 -19.85 21.53
CA PRO A 71 11.43 -19.67 22.99
C PRO A 71 12.79 -19.17 23.51
N GLY A 72 12.77 -18.17 24.40
CA GLY A 72 13.99 -17.61 25.00
C GLY A 72 14.86 -16.77 24.04
N SER A 73 14.41 -16.51 22.81
CA SER A 73 15.19 -15.73 21.82
C SER A 73 15.16 -14.21 22.02
N CYS A 74 14.35 -13.72 22.97
CA CYS A 74 14.21 -12.29 23.23
C CYS A 74 15.41 -11.76 24.01
N LEU A 75 16.24 -10.95 23.34
CA LEU A 75 17.45 -10.38 23.92
C LEU A 75 17.42 -8.84 23.81
N PRO A 76 17.69 -8.10 24.89
CA PRO A 76 17.86 -6.65 24.80
C PRO A 76 19.07 -6.30 23.92
N THR A 77 18.99 -5.16 23.26
CA THR A 77 20.06 -4.67 22.37
C THR A 77 20.68 -3.39 22.92
N PRO A 78 22.00 -3.19 22.73
CA PRO A 78 22.68 -1.97 23.19
C PRO A 78 22.15 -0.68 22.53
N ALA A 79 21.48 -0.80 21.38
CA ALA A 79 20.86 0.34 20.70
C ALA A 79 19.81 1.04 21.59
N GLY A 80 19.07 0.26 22.40
CA GLY A 80 18.10 0.79 23.36
C GLY A 80 18.75 1.45 24.58
N ASP A 81 19.95 1.03 24.97
CA ASP A 81 20.65 1.63 26.12
C ASP A 81 21.07 3.07 25.83
N SER A 82 21.39 3.37 24.56
CA SER A 82 21.68 4.73 24.09
C SER A 82 20.44 5.58 23.81
N CYS A 83 19.26 4.97 23.73
CA CYS A 83 18.00 5.67 23.48
C CYS A 83 17.39 6.16 24.79
N VAL A 84 17.07 7.44 24.89
CA VAL A 84 16.53 8.03 26.14
C VAL A 84 15.11 7.56 26.42
N GLU A 85 14.33 7.21 25.40
CA GLU A 85 12.89 6.98 25.51
C GLU A 85 12.46 5.54 25.20
N GLU A 86 13.35 4.67 24.72
CA GLU A 86 12.96 3.36 24.19
C GLU A 86 13.92 2.24 24.63
N LEU A 87 13.38 1.04 24.80
CA LEU A 87 14.08 -0.23 24.99
C LEU A 87 13.93 -1.07 23.72
N HIS A 88 15.03 -1.61 23.22
CA HIS A 88 15.07 -2.33 21.94
C HIS A 88 15.48 -3.78 22.18
N PHE A 89 14.70 -4.71 21.63
CA PHE A 89 14.91 -6.15 21.77
C PHE A 89 14.98 -6.82 20.40
N ARG A 90 15.84 -7.83 20.30
CA ARG A 90 15.91 -8.73 19.16
C ARG A 90 15.21 -10.03 19.49
N LEU A 91 14.41 -10.52 18.56
CA LEU A 91 13.68 -11.79 18.63
C LEU A 91 14.18 -12.73 17.53
N ARG A 92 13.95 -14.03 17.69
CA ARG A 92 14.00 -15.01 16.59
C ARG A 92 12.64 -15.64 16.40
N ILE A 93 12.31 -15.94 15.15
CA ILE A 93 11.03 -16.54 14.77
C ILE A 93 11.27 -17.78 13.94
N ASN A 94 10.40 -18.77 14.11
CA ASN A 94 10.32 -19.92 13.22
C ASN A 94 9.26 -19.65 12.16
N VAL A 95 9.58 -19.99 10.92
CA VAL A 95 8.65 -19.92 9.79
C VAL A 95 8.55 -21.30 9.20
N ALA A 96 7.38 -21.93 9.35
CA ALA A 96 7.09 -23.19 8.70
C ALA A 96 7.10 -22.99 7.16
N GLN A 97 7.66 -23.95 6.43
CA GLN A 97 7.54 -23.99 4.98
C GLN A 97 6.09 -24.34 4.63
N SER A 98 5.27 -23.34 4.38
CA SER A 98 3.93 -23.56 3.82
C SER A 98 4.05 -23.72 2.30
N ASN A 99 3.63 -24.86 1.76
CA ASN A 99 3.48 -25.07 0.32
C ASN A 99 2.34 -24.24 -0.30
N GLY A 100 1.55 -23.55 0.52
CA GLY A 100 0.65 -22.50 0.08
C GLY A 100 1.44 -21.20 -0.05
N ASP A 101 1.72 -20.78 -1.28
CA ASP A 101 1.83 -19.36 -1.56
C ASP A 101 0.52 -18.74 -1.07
N GLU A 102 0.57 -18.03 0.05
CA GLU A 102 -0.57 -17.24 0.54
C GLU A 102 -0.93 -16.27 -0.59
N THR A 103 -2.02 -16.61 -1.28
CA THR A 103 -2.44 -16.03 -2.56
C THR A 103 -2.42 -14.53 -2.46
N SER A 104 -1.70 -13.88 -3.37
CA SER A 104 -1.73 -12.44 -3.55
C SER A 104 -3.18 -12.02 -3.83
N ASP A 105 -3.81 -11.27 -2.92
CA ASP A 105 -5.15 -10.69 -3.11
C ASP A 105 -5.15 -9.54 -4.15
N SER A 106 -4.13 -9.47 -5.02
CA SER A 106 -4.08 -8.47 -6.08
C SER A 106 -5.14 -8.78 -7.12
N VAL A 107 -6.03 -7.81 -7.38
CA VAL A 107 -7.05 -7.84 -8.44
C VAL A 107 -6.49 -8.30 -9.80
N MET A 108 -5.23 -7.97 -10.10
CA MET A 108 -4.58 -8.35 -11.36
C MET A 108 -4.14 -9.82 -11.41
N GLU A 109 -3.94 -10.46 -10.28
CA GLU A 109 -3.61 -11.90 -10.19
C GLU A 109 -4.85 -12.77 -10.07
N THR A 110 -5.93 -12.24 -9.50
CA THR A 110 -7.21 -12.94 -9.42
C THR A 110 -7.93 -13.02 -10.76
N LEU A 111 -7.64 -12.10 -11.70
CA LEU A 111 -8.21 -12.10 -13.04
C LEU A 111 -7.68 -13.28 -13.87
N SER A 112 -8.57 -14.21 -14.20
CA SER A 112 -8.28 -15.41 -14.98
C SER A 112 -9.20 -15.52 -16.20
N THR A 113 -8.88 -16.43 -17.13
CA THR A 113 -9.67 -16.65 -18.34
C THR A 113 -10.83 -17.63 -18.19
N LYS A 114 -11.05 -18.16 -16.98
CA LYS A 114 -12.03 -19.24 -16.71
C LYS A 114 -13.18 -18.83 -15.81
N GLU A 115 -13.19 -17.58 -15.37
CA GLU A 115 -14.19 -17.03 -14.45
C GLU A 115 -14.84 -15.80 -15.07
N THR A 116 -16.04 -15.49 -14.57
CA THR A 116 -16.78 -14.27 -14.87
C THR A 116 -16.58 -13.28 -13.73
N TYR A 117 -16.39 -12.00 -14.05
CA TYR A 117 -16.12 -10.97 -13.05
C TYR A 117 -17.14 -9.84 -13.09
N CYS A 118 -17.41 -9.28 -11.92
CA CYS A 118 -18.17 -8.06 -11.73
C CYS A 118 -17.25 -6.94 -11.26
N PHE A 119 -17.35 -5.78 -11.90
CA PHE A 119 -16.62 -4.58 -11.54
C PHE A 119 -17.53 -3.68 -10.72
N HIS A 120 -17.05 -3.20 -9.57
CA HIS A 120 -17.80 -2.35 -8.67
C HIS A 120 -17.05 -1.04 -8.42
N CYS A 121 -17.77 0.07 -8.29
CA CYS A 121 -17.21 1.32 -7.82
C CYS A 121 -16.75 1.14 -6.38
N GLN A 122 -15.48 1.39 -6.09
CA GLN A 122 -14.97 1.17 -4.74
C GLN A 122 -15.61 2.11 -3.71
N SER A 123 -16.01 3.32 -4.12
CA SER A 123 -16.61 4.31 -3.21
C SER A 123 -18.03 3.96 -2.74
N CYS A 124 -18.84 3.31 -3.57
CA CYS A 124 -20.27 3.08 -3.28
C CYS A 124 -20.75 1.66 -3.57
N MET A 125 -19.86 0.78 -4.03
CA MET A 125 -20.15 -0.60 -4.46
C MET A 125 -21.21 -0.74 -5.55
N THR A 126 -21.59 0.36 -6.22
CA THR A 126 -22.42 0.30 -7.44
C THR A 126 -21.71 -0.56 -8.46
N ARG A 127 -22.43 -1.54 -9.01
CA ARG A 127 -21.90 -2.40 -10.05
C ARG A 127 -21.80 -1.63 -11.36
N LEU A 128 -20.63 -1.69 -11.96
CA LEU A 128 -20.24 -0.91 -13.14
C LEU A 128 -20.30 -1.75 -14.42
N LEU A 129 -19.75 -2.96 -14.35
CA LEU A 129 -19.71 -3.96 -15.42
C LEU A 129 -20.11 -5.31 -14.83
N GLU A 130 -20.99 -6.05 -15.51
CA GLU A 130 -21.51 -7.33 -15.05
C GLU A 130 -20.98 -8.50 -15.90
N ASP A 131 -20.84 -9.67 -15.27
CA ASP A 131 -20.60 -10.97 -15.92
C ASP A 131 -19.52 -10.97 -17.01
N ARG A 132 -18.43 -10.23 -16.75
CA ARG A 132 -17.32 -10.08 -17.69
C ARG A 132 -16.51 -11.36 -17.74
N ALA A 133 -16.67 -12.13 -18.81
CA ALA A 133 -15.79 -13.25 -19.16
C ALA A 133 -14.64 -12.76 -20.04
N PHE A 134 -13.40 -13.03 -19.64
CA PHE A 134 -12.22 -12.68 -20.43
C PHE A 134 -11.63 -13.92 -21.10
N LYS A 135 -11.43 -13.88 -22.41
CA LYS A 135 -10.65 -14.92 -23.13
C LYS A 135 -9.15 -14.74 -22.94
N ARG A 136 -8.71 -13.50 -22.71
CA ARG A 136 -7.30 -13.16 -22.50
C ARG A 136 -7.17 -12.07 -21.45
N VAL A 137 -6.26 -12.27 -20.52
CA VAL A 137 -5.78 -11.24 -19.58
C VAL A 137 -4.31 -11.03 -19.89
N LEU A 138 -3.95 -9.87 -20.45
CA LEU A 138 -2.62 -9.62 -20.99
C LEU A 138 -2.00 -8.38 -20.35
N PRO A 139 -0.76 -8.44 -19.83
CA PRO A 139 -0.07 -7.25 -19.38
C PRO A 139 0.22 -6.34 -20.57
N LEU A 140 -0.04 -5.05 -20.41
CA LEU A 140 0.45 -4.04 -21.32
C LEU A 140 1.97 -3.89 -21.14
N PRO A 141 2.71 -3.53 -22.20
CA PRO A 141 4.06 -3.03 -22.05
C PRO A 141 4.05 -1.89 -21.02
N ASN A 142 5.01 -1.91 -20.10
CA ASN A 142 5.11 -0.90 -19.05
C ASN A 142 5.31 0.50 -19.64
N GLY A 143 5.06 1.56 -18.85
CA GLY A 143 5.17 2.95 -19.31
C GLY A 143 6.54 3.32 -19.90
N ASN A 144 7.59 2.60 -19.52
CA ASN A 144 8.95 2.78 -20.06
C ASN A 144 9.17 2.14 -21.43
N TRP A 145 8.23 1.33 -21.93
CA TRP A 145 8.35 0.68 -23.24
C TRP A 145 8.60 1.69 -24.36
N ASN A 146 7.85 2.79 -24.41
CA ASN A 146 8.03 3.79 -25.46
C ASN A 146 9.42 4.45 -25.40
N ALA A 147 9.93 4.71 -24.19
CA ALA A 147 11.29 5.24 -24.02
C ALA A 147 12.37 4.22 -24.45
N ILE A 148 12.15 2.94 -24.15
CA ILE A 148 13.07 1.86 -24.52
C ILE A 148 13.02 1.56 -26.03
N VAL A 149 11.86 1.70 -26.65
CA VAL A 149 11.66 1.47 -28.08
C VAL A 149 12.49 2.44 -28.92
N ASP A 150 12.57 3.70 -28.51
CA ASP A 150 13.38 4.73 -29.18
C ASP A 150 14.89 4.39 -29.12
N ASP A 151 15.35 3.76 -28.04
CA ASP A 151 16.76 3.37 -27.86
C ASP A 151 17.11 2.02 -28.50
N TRP A 152 16.13 1.12 -28.66
CA TRP A 152 16.36 -0.25 -29.15
C TRP A 152 16.02 -0.44 -30.62
N CYS A 153 15.12 0.36 -31.19
CA CYS A 153 14.71 0.19 -32.57
C CYS A 153 15.66 0.94 -33.51
N CYS A 154 16.35 0.22 -34.40
CA CYS A 154 17.16 0.82 -35.47
C CYS A 154 16.32 1.48 -36.59
N HIS A 155 14.99 1.48 -36.46
CA HIS A 155 14.03 2.08 -37.37
C HIS A 155 12.91 2.74 -36.57
N PRO A 156 12.12 3.64 -37.18
CA PRO A 156 10.98 4.25 -36.51
C PRO A 156 10.08 3.21 -35.85
N ASP A 157 9.53 3.54 -34.68
CA ASP A 157 8.69 2.65 -33.90
C ASP A 157 7.53 2.10 -34.77
N PRO A 158 7.50 0.78 -35.04
CA PRO A 158 6.46 0.17 -35.87
C PRO A 158 5.07 0.20 -35.19
N PHE A 159 5.00 0.61 -33.93
CA PHE A 159 3.79 0.71 -33.11
C PHE A 159 3.36 2.16 -32.84
N ALA A 160 4.11 3.18 -33.27
CA ALA A 160 3.86 4.60 -32.94
C ALA A 160 2.43 5.07 -33.24
N ASN A 161 1.78 4.48 -34.26
CA ASN A 161 0.43 4.83 -34.69
C ASN A 161 -0.64 3.79 -34.31
N LYS A 162 -0.28 2.75 -33.56
CA LYS A 162 -1.20 1.67 -33.17
C LYS A 162 -1.54 1.76 -31.70
N LYS A 163 -2.80 2.10 -31.39
CA LYS A 163 -3.30 2.03 -30.02
C LYS A 163 -3.50 0.56 -29.62
N LEU A 164 -2.92 0.16 -28.49
CA LEU A 164 -3.20 -1.13 -27.87
C LEU A 164 -4.57 -1.05 -27.17
N LEU A 165 -5.62 -1.50 -27.86
CA LEU A 165 -6.98 -1.50 -27.36
C LEU A 165 -7.48 -2.94 -27.13
N PRO A 166 -8.29 -3.17 -26.08
CA PRO A 166 -8.85 -4.48 -25.79
C PRO A 166 -9.92 -4.82 -26.83
N ARG A 167 -10.01 -6.09 -27.21
CA ARG A 167 -11.22 -6.65 -27.85
C ARG A 167 -12.31 -6.85 -26.80
N ALA A 168 -13.53 -7.18 -27.25
CA ALA A 168 -14.70 -7.36 -26.39
C ALA A 168 -14.47 -8.26 -25.17
N GLU A 169 -13.67 -9.32 -25.32
CA GLU A 169 -13.36 -10.33 -24.30
C GLU A 169 -11.90 -10.28 -23.83
N ASP A 170 -11.18 -9.17 -24.09
CA ASP A 170 -9.84 -8.97 -23.55
C ASP A 170 -9.89 -8.09 -22.30
N CYS A 171 -9.02 -8.37 -21.34
CA CYS A 171 -8.61 -7.45 -20.28
C CYS A 171 -7.10 -7.19 -20.44
N LEU A 172 -6.71 -5.94 -20.68
CA LEU A 172 -5.30 -5.58 -20.70
C LEU A 172 -4.93 -4.94 -19.36
N THR A 173 -3.87 -5.40 -18.71
CA THR A 173 -3.47 -4.94 -17.37
C THR A 173 -2.30 -3.96 -17.46
N GLY A 174 -2.52 -2.73 -17.03
CA GLY A 174 -1.46 -1.73 -16.85
C GLY A 174 -0.90 -1.75 -15.43
N ASP A 175 -0.01 -0.80 -15.13
CA ASP A 175 0.57 -0.71 -13.79
C ASP A 175 -0.43 -0.28 -12.72
N THR A 176 -1.30 0.65 -13.06
CA THR A 176 -2.26 1.25 -12.11
C THR A 176 -3.69 1.24 -12.65
N PHE A 177 -3.93 0.53 -13.75
CA PHE A 177 -5.23 0.49 -14.41
C PHE A 177 -5.50 -0.84 -15.12
N LEU A 178 -6.77 -1.09 -15.38
CA LEU A 178 -7.26 -2.15 -16.26
C LEU A 178 -7.85 -1.51 -17.51
N LEU A 179 -7.59 -2.10 -18.66
CA LEU A 179 -8.17 -1.67 -19.93
C LEU A 179 -9.13 -2.75 -20.44
N VAL A 180 -10.41 -2.39 -20.52
CA VAL A 180 -11.51 -3.31 -20.88
C VAL A 180 -12.38 -2.70 -21.97
N ALA A 181 -13.06 -3.56 -22.73
CA ALA A 181 -14.06 -3.12 -23.68
C ALA A 181 -15.31 -2.60 -22.96
N ARG A 182 -15.89 -1.52 -23.49
CA ARG A 182 -17.19 -1.01 -23.08
C ARG A 182 -18.30 -1.96 -23.54
N ASP A 183 -19.36 -2.08 -22.75
CA ASP A 183 -20.61 -2.71 -23.13
C ASP A 183 -21.82 -1.80 -22.84
N GLY A 184 -23.03 -2.25 -23.17
CA GLY A 184 -24.25 -1.45 -23.00
C GLY A 184 -24.60 -1.15 -21.53
N SER A 185 -24.08 -1.91 -20.57
CA SER A 185 -24.36 -1.67 -19.14
C SER A 185 -23.74 -0.35 -18.65
N CYS A 186 -22.64 0.07 -19.29
CA CYS A 186 -21.90 1.29 -19.00
C CYS A 186 -22.76 2.55 -19.14
N GLU A 187 -23.72 2.57 -20.08
CA GLU A 187 -24.55 3.75 -20.33
C GLU A 187 -25.43 4.10 -19.14
N GLN A 188 -25.75 3.13 -18.29
CA GLN A 188 -26.60 3.33 -17.10
C GLN A 188 -25.78 3.61 -15.85
N THR A 189 -24.52 3.16 -15.81
CA THR A 189 -23.68 3.16 -14.58
C THR A 189 -22.55 4.18 -14.62
N LEU A 190 -22.11 4.61 -15.80
CA LEU A 190 -20.99 5.54 -16.01
C LEU A 190 -21.44 6.86 -16.63
N ALA A 191 -20.84 7.95 -16.16
CA ALA A 191 -20.94 9.28 -16.74
C ALA A 191 -19.59 9.67 -17.35
N GLU A 192 -19.62 10.42 -18.44
CA GLU A 192 -18.44 10.93 -19.13
C GLU A 192 -18.36 12.44 -19.03
N GLU A 193 -17.20 12.94 -18.66
CA GLU A 193 -16.91 14.37 -18.62
C GLU A 193 -15.58 14.64 -19.34
N VAL A 194 -15.56 15.65 -20.20
CA VAL A 194 -14.35 16.06 -20.90
C VAL A 194 -13.57 17.01 -20.00
N SER A 195 -12.34 16.63 -19.65
CA SER A 195 -11.41 17.44 -18.89
C SER A 195 -10.17 17.79 -19.71
N LEU A 196 -9.59 18.96 -19.44
CA LEU A 196 -8.32 19.41 -20.02
C LEU A 196 -7.24 19.27 -18.94
N VAL A 197 -6.27 18.39 -19.16
CA VAL A 197 -5.14 18.20 -18.24
C VAL A 197 -3.89 18.86 -18.85
N GLY A 198 -3.25 19.74 -18.06
CA GLY A 198 -1.99 20.40 -18.44
C GLY A 198 -2.07 21.90 -18.77
N GLY A 199 -3.11 22.62 -18.33
CA GLY A 199 -3.34 24.03 -18.69
C GLY A 199 -2.63 25.11 -17.85
N ASP A 200 -2.00 24.76 -16.73
CA ASP A 200 -1.49 25.76 -15.75
C ASP A 200 0.03 26.02 -15.83
N SER A 201 0.71 25.57 -16.88
CA SER A 201 2.14 25.86 -17.06
C SER A 201 2.34 27.01 -18.05
N HIS A 202 3.16 28.00 -17.67
CA HIS A 202 3.65 29.09 -18.55
C HIS A 202 4.50 28.60 -19.75
N ASP A 203 4.58 27.29 -20.00
CA ASP A 203 5.32 26.71 -21.11
C ASP A 203 4.37 26.31 -22.28
N PRO A 204 4.34 27.07 -23.38
CA PRO A 204 3.46 26.82 -24.52
C PRO A 204 3.77 25.53 -25.30
N LYS A 205 4.81 24.77 -24.92
CA LYS A 205 5.22 23.52 -25.57
C LYS A 205 4.63 22.26 -24.95
N LYS A 206 3.99 22.32 -23.78
CA LYS A 206 3.34 21.12 -23.19
C LYS A 206 2.02 20.83 -23.92
N PRO A 207 1.85 19.64 -24.53
CA PRO A 207 0.62 19.29 -25.21
C PRO A 207 -0.53 19.20 -24.21
N CYS A 208 -1.55 20.04 -24.39
CA CYS A 208 -2.78 19.99 -23.60
C CYS A 208 -3.54 18.71 -23.96
N ARG A 209 -3.57 17.74 -23.05
CA ARG A 209 -4.19 16.44 -23.32
C ARG A 209 -5.66 16.50 -22.94
N ARG A 210 -6.54 16.43 -23.94
CA ARG A 210 -7.98 16.28 -23.73
C ARG A 210 -8.25 14.86 -23.27
N LEU A 211 -8.70 14.71 -22.03
CA LEU A 211 -9.08 13.43 -21.44
C LEU A 211 -10.59 13.37 -21.26
N THR A 212 -11.18 12.24 -21.58
CA THR A 212 -12.58 11.97 -21.24
C THR A 212 -12.58 11.15 -19.95
N LEU A 213 -12.89 11.77 -18.83
CA LEU A 213 -12.96 11.12 -17.53
C LEU A 213 -14.25 10.31 -17.41
N LEU A 214 -14.13 9.15 -16.76
CA LEU A 214 -15.25 8.28 -16.43
C LEU A 214 -15.55 8.41 -14.94
N SER A 215 -16.82 8.64 -14.61
CA SER A 215 -17.29 8.76 -13.23
C SER A 215 -18.46 7.81 -12.96
N CYS A 216 -18.60 7.35 -11.73
CA CYS A 216 -19.77 6.55 -11.32
C CYS A 216 -21.02 7.44 -11.30
N LYS A 217 -22.11 7.03 -11.95
CA LYS A 217 -23.37 7.80 -11.92
C LYS A 217 -24.02 7.88 -10.54
N SER A 218 -23.81 6.88 -9.69
CA SER A 218 -24.44 6.82 -8.37
C SER A 218 -23.79 7.74 -7.33
N CYS A 219 -22.46 7.91 -7.38
CA CYS A 219 -21.72 8.66 -6.36
C CYS A 219 -20.75 9.71 -6.92
N SER A 220 -20.72 9.88 -8.24
CA SER A 220 -19.87 10.84 -8.96
C SER A 220 -18.36 10.67 -8.77
N SER A 221 -17.90 9.56 -8.18
CA SER A 221 -16.46 9.29 -8.04
C SER A 221 -15.82 9.03 -9.41
N VAL A 222 -14.68 9.65 -9.68
CA VAL A 222 -13.89 9.41 -10.90
C VAL A 222 -13.25 8.02 -10.83
N LEU A 223 -13.56 7.18 -11.82
CA LEU A 223 -13.15 5.79 -11.90
C LEU A 223 -12.02 5.55 -12.90
N GLY A 224 -11.86 6.42 -13.89
CA GLY A 224 -11.03 6.12 -15.04
C GLY A 224 -11.13 7.11 -16.20
N GLU A 225 -10.78 6.63 -17.39
CA GLU A 225 -10.78 7.39 -18.65
C GLU A 225 -11.40 6.58 -19.80
N ALA A 226 -12.11 7.24 -20.72
CA ALA A 226 -12.51 6.68 -22.00
C ALA A 226 -11.41 6.94 -23.03
N VAL A 227 -10.58 5.94 -23.32
CA VAL A 227 -9.38 6.09 -24.17
C VAL A 227 -9.67 5.99 -25.68
N ALA A 228 -10.80 5.37 -26.04
CA ALA A 228 -11.31 5.24 -27.40
C ALA A 228 -12.83 4.95 -27.37
N PRO A 229 -13.57 5.18 -28.48
CA PRO A 229 -14.97 4.76 -28.61
C PRO A 229 -15.05 3.23 -28.43
N GLY A 230 -15.49 2.78 -27.25
CA GLY A 230 -15.57 1.36 -26.92
C GLY A 230 -14.49 0.82 -25.97
N SER A 231 -13.57 1.64 -25.44
CA SER A 231 -12.52 1.18 -24.51
C SER A 231 -12.45 2.04 -23.26
N LEU A 232 -12.39 1.39 -22.10
CA LEU A 232 -12.37 2.00 -20.77
C LEU A 232 -11.05 1.69 -20.08
N LYS A 233 -10.34 2.72 -19.59
CA LYS A 233 -9.22 2.62 -18.63
C LYS A 233 -9.79 2.82 -17.24
N LEU A 234 -9.83 1.79 -16.40
CA LEU A 234 -10.32 1.86 -15.02
C LEU A 234 -9.15 1.80 -14.05
N TYR A 235 -9.05 2.75 -13.12
CA TYR A 235 -7.99 2.77 -12.13
C TYR A 235 -8.19 1.64 -11.10
N ILE A 236 -7.15 0.84 -10.86
CA ILE A 236 -7.23 -0.29 -9.90
C ILE A 236 -7.54 0.17 -8.48
N THR A 237 -7.23 1.43 -8.17
CA THR A 237 -7.52 2.05 -6.86
C THR A 237 -8.95 2.57 -6.75
N GLN A 238 -9.74 2.55 -7.82
CA GLN A 238 -11.12 3.10 -7.85
C GLN A 238 -12.18 2.03 -8.12
N VAL A 239 -11.77 0.83 -8.55
CA VAL A 239 -12.68 -0.28 -8.83
C VAL A 239 -12.30 -1.53 -8.05
N VAL A 240 -13.31 -2.23 -7.57
CA VAL A 240 -13.18 -3.57 -6.98
C VAL A 240 -13.62 -4.57 -8.05
N VAL A 241 -12.80 -5.61 -8.27
CA VAL A 241 -13.12 -6.67 -9.23
C VAL A 241 -13.28 -7.96 -8.44
N GLU A 242 -14.45 -8.57 -8.56
CA GLU A 242 -14.80 -9.79 -7.83
C GLU A 242 -15.32 -10.85 -8.82
N PRO A 243 -15.03 -12.14 -8.60
CA PRO A 243 -15.73 -13.22 -9.31
C PRO A 243 -17.25 -13.07 -9.13
N ALA A 244 -18.01 -13.27 -10.20
CA ALA A 244 -19.47 -13.17 -10.19
C ALA A 244 -20.13 -14.29 -9.37
N VAL A 245 -19.42 -15.42 -9.20
CA VAL A 245 -19.87 -16.59 -8.43
C VAL A 245 -18.85 -16.87 -7.33
N GLY A 246 -19.30 -16.88 -6.08
CA GLY A 246 -18.47 -17.16 -4.89
C GLY A 246 -18.85 -16.30 -3.68
N ASP A 247 -18.46 -16.73 -2.49
CA ASP A 247 -18.71 -15.96 -1.26
C ASP A 247 -17.86 -14.69 -1.23
N ARG A 248 -18.53 -13.54 -1.10
CA ARG A 248 -17.90 -12.22 -0.93
C ARG A 248 -17.08 -12.19 0.35
N LYS A 249 -15.76 -11.98 0.26
CA LYS A 249 -14.97 -11.46 1.39
C LYS A 249 -15.19 -9.95 1.52
N ALA A 250 -16.37 -9.57 2.01
CA ALA A 250 -16.84 -8.18 2.03
C ALA A 250 -15.98 -7.23 2.87
N ASP A 251 -15.40 -7.64 3.99
CA ASP A 251 -14.93 -6.66 5.00
C ASP A 251 -13.77 -5.77 4.54
N ALA A 252 -12.87 -6.25 3.69
CA ALA A 252 -11.70 -5.48 3.25
C ALA A 252 -11.99 -4.52 2.08
N SER A 253 -12.96 -4.83 1.21
CA SER A 253 -13.26 -4.02 0.03
C SER A 253 -14.02 -2.73 0.38
N HIS A 254 -14.78 -2.73 1.48
CA HIS A 254 -15.61 -1.59 1.90
C HIS A 254 -14.82 -0.48 2.59
N ASN A 255 -13.69 -0.79 3.24
CA ASN A 255 -12.85 0.22 3.89
C ASN A 255 -11.91 0.86 2.86
N ARG A 256 -12.15 2.14 2.52
CA ARG A 256 -11.36 2.90 1.54
C ARG A 256 -9.86 2.91 1.81
N SER A 257 -9.46 3.16 3.06
CA SER A 257 -8.05 3.33 3.40
C SER A 257 -7.31 1.99 3.34
N LEU A 258 -7.91 0.93 3.91
CA LEU A 258 -7.36 -0.42 3.84
C LEU A 258 -7.31 -0.96 2.40
N PHE A 259 -8.37 -0.72 1.60
CA PHE A 259 -8.41 -1.10 0.20
C PHE A 259 -7.28 -0.42 -0.60
N LEU A 260 -7.12 0.89 -0.43
CA LEU A 260 -6.08 1.65 -1.13
C LEU A 260 -4.68 1.17 -0.73
N GLU A 261 -4.44 1.03 0.58
CA GLU A 261 -3.16 0.56 1.13
C GLU A 261 -2.78 -0.80 0.54
N ARG A 262 -3.68 -1.78 0.60
CA ARG A 262 -3.44 -3.13 0.07
C ARG A 262 -3.25 -3.15 -1.42
N THR A 263 -4.08 -2.40 -2.16
CA THR A 263 -4.01 -2.36 -3.63
C THR A 263 -2.66 -1.81 -4.08
N VAL A 264 -2.21 -0.72 -3.48
CA VAL A 264 -0.91 -0.12 -3.80
C VAL A 264 0.23 -1.00 -3.31
N ALA A 265 0.18 -1.52 -2.07
CA ALA A 265 1.21 -2.40 -1.54
C ALA A 265 1.40 -3.66 -2.39
N ALA A 266 0.30 -4.35 -2.71
CA ALA A 266 0.33 -5.52 -3.59
C ALA A 266 0.92 -5.16 -4.96
N ARG A 267 0.57 -4.00 -5.53
CA ARG A 267 1.15 -3.58 -6.81
C ARG A 267 2.65 -3.30 -6.73
N LEU A 268 3.12 -2.57 -5.71
CA LEU A 268 4.55 -2.29 -5.51
C LEU A 268 5.33 -3.60 -5.34
N LEU A 269 4.80 -4.54 -4.56
CA LEU A 269 5.40 -5.86 -4.39
C LEU A 269 5.55 -6.58 -5.75
N ARG A 270 4.51 -6.58 -6.57
CA ARG A 270 4.52 -7.26 -7.88
C ARG A 270 5.44 -6.61 -8.88
N LEU A 271 5.46 -5.29 -8.94
CA LEU A 271 6.42 -4.57 -9.78
C LEU A 271 7.85 -4.88 -9.35
N SER A 272 8.11 -4.94 -8.04
CA SER A 272 9.46 -5.27 -7.56
C SER A 272 9.94 -6.67 -7.95
N GLN A 273 9.03 -7.65 -7.94
CA GLN A 273 9.34 -9.02 -8.32
C GLN A 273 9.49 -9.19 -9.83
N SER A 274 8.60 -8.56 -10.60
CA SER A 274 8.57 -8.72 -12.07
C SER A 274 9.64 -7.89 -12.79
N LEU A 275 9.95 -6.70 -12.29
CA LEU A 275 10.87 -5.75 -12.92
C LEU A 275 12.20 -5.63 -12.17
N SER A 276 12.37 -6.32 -11.04
CA SER A 276 13.55 -6.17 -10.16
C SER A 276 13.82 -4.72 -9.73
N THR A 277 12.76 -3.91 -9.61
CA THR A 277 12.83 -2.51 -9.20
C THR A 277 12.37 -2.31 -7.77
N PHE A 278 13.04 -1.44 -7.02
CA PHE A 278 12.70 -1.14 -5.62
C PHE A 278 12.46 0.35 -5.39
N HIS A 279 12.62 1.17 -6.43
CA HIS A 279 12.37 2.61 -6.38
C HIS A 279 11.15 2.91 -7.25
N PHE A 280 10.22 3.67 -6.70
CA PHE A 280 8.95 4.01 -7.35
C PHE A 280 8.68 5.49 -7.21
N THR A 281 8.24 6.12 -8.29
CA THR A 281 7.81 7.51 -8.28
C THR A 281 6.30 7.53 -8.42
N VAL A 282 5.58 7.82 -7.34
CA VAL A 282 4.14 8.07 -7.41
C VAL A 282 3.96 9.42 -8.08
N GLN A 283 3.20 9.45 -9.17
CA GLN A 283 3.02 10.64 -9.97
C GLN A 283 1.55 10.84 -10.35
N THR A 284 1.18 12.09 -10.56
CA THR A 284 -0.13 12.45 -11.12
C THR A 284 -0.15 12.27 -12.64
N PRO A 285 -1.33 12.23 -13.30
CA PRO A 285 -1.43 12.01 -14.74
C PRO A 285 -0.78 13.10 -15.61
N ASP A 286 -0.43 14.26 -15.03
CA ASP A 286 0.35 15.32 -15.65
C ASP A 286 1.87 15.06 -15.64
N GLY A 287 2.31 13.91 -15.08
CA GLY A 287 3.69 13.49 -14.97
C GLY A 287 4.46 14.12 -13.81
N LYS A 288 3.79 14.84 -12.90
CA LYS A 288 4.45 15.45 -11.75
C LYS A 288 4.69 14.41 -10.64
N ALA A 289 5.93 14.30 -10.18
CA ALA A 289 6.28 13.48 -9.03
C ALA A 289 5.60 14.02 -7.76
N PHE A 290 4.94 13.12 -7.03
CA PHE A 290 4.20 13.41 -5.79
C PHE A 290 4.91 12.78 -4.58
N LEU A 291 5.27 11.49 -4.68
CA LEU A 291 6.03 10.76 -3.66
C LEU A 291 7.14 9.95 -4.31
N LEU A 292 8.29 9.92 -3.65
CA LEU A 292 9.34 8.93 -3.93
C LEU A 292 9.22 7.81 -2.90
N LEU A 293 9.14 6.57 -3.36
CA LEU A 293 9.03 5.39 -2.51
C LEU A 293 10.19 4.45 -2.81
N TRP A 294 10.91 4.05 -1.78
CA TRP A 294 11.93 3.00 -1.84
C TRP A 294 11.48 1.82 -0.99
N LEU A 295 11.18 0.70 -1.66
CA LEU A 295 10.86 -0.57 -1.02
C LEU A 295 12.11 -1.18 -0.37
N LEU A 296 12.14 -1.14 0.96
CA LEU A 296 13.25 -1.67 1.75
C LEU A 296 13.06 -3.17 2.04
N ASN A 297 11.86 -3.57 2.48
CA ASN A 297 11.55 -4.96 2.80
C ASN A 297 10.15 -5.36 2.34
N SER A 298 10.01 -6.59 1.83
CA SER A 298 8.73 -7.16 1.37
C SER A 298 8.24 -8.35 2.22
N ASP A 299 8.99 -8.72 3.24
CA ASP A 299 8.75 -9.89 4.09
C ASP A 299 8.50 -9.52 5.56
N SER A 300 8.19 -8.24 5.83
CA SER A 300 7.88 -7.75 7.17
C SER A 300 6.46 -8.19 7.59
N ILE A 301 6.30 -8.46 8.87
CA ILE A 301 5.02 -8.66 9.56
C ILE A 301 4.99 -7.62 10.69
N VAL A 302 3.94 -6.83 10.73
CA VAL A 302 3.71 -5.80 11.75
C VAL A 302 2.31 -5.93 12.32
N ALA A 303 2.09 -5.47 13.54
CA ALA A 303 0.75 -5.43 14.13
C ALA A 303 0.36 -3.98 14.46
N PRO A 304 -0.89 -3.58 14.17
CA PRO A 304 -1.42 -2.35 14.74
C PRO A 304 -1.58 -2.56 16.24
N VAL A 305 -0.86 -1.79 17.06
CA VAL A 305 -1.01 -1.84 18.51
C VAL A 305 -1.88 -0.64 18.91
N PRO A 306 -3.13 -0.85 19.38
CA PRO A 306 -4.00 0.23 19.78
C PRO A 306 -3.42 1.01 20.97
N GLU A 307 -3.73 2.30 21.05
CA GLU A 307 -3.21 3.25 22.04
C GLU A 307 -3.55 2.88 23.49
N THR A 308 -4.70 2.24 23.72
CA THR A 308 -5.12 1.73 25.01
C THR A 308 -5.35 0.22 24.95
N CYS A 309 -4.61 -0.53 25.78
CA CYS A 309 -5.06 -1.83 26.24
C CYS A 309 -5.84 -1.56 27.53
N ASP A 310 -7.12 -1.19 27.42
CA ASP A 310 -7.96 -1.06 28.60
C ASP A 310 -8.16 -2.46 29.21
N GLU A 311 -7.50 -2.74 30.33
CA GLU A 311 -8.07 -3.66 31.31
C GLU A 311 -9.27 -2.93 31.91
N ASP A 312 -10.43 -3.05 31.26
CA ASP A 312 -11.69 -2.72 31.90
C ASP A 312 -11.77 -3.56 33.19
N GLU A 313 -11.60 -2.91 34.34
CA GLU A 313 -12.21 -3.34 35.59
C GLU A 313 -13.73 -3.33 35.37
N ALA A 314 -14.24 -4.37 34.72
CA ALA A 314 -15.66 -4.59 34.61
C ALA A 314 -16.20 -4.81 36.04
N PRO A 315 -17.20 -4.04 36.51
CA PRO A 315 -17.86 -4.34 37.77
C PRO A 315 -18.48 -5.74 37.65
N THR A 316 -18.12 -6.59 38.60
CA THR A 316 -18.52 -7.99 38.76
C THR A 316 -19.94 -8.27 38.23
N GLY A 317 -20.07 -8.94 37.07
CA GLY A 317 -21.36 -9.48 36.64
C GLY A 317 -21.70 -9.55 35.14
N SER A 318 -20.83 -9.15 34.21
CA SER A 318 -21.10 -9.36 32.78
C SER A 318 -19.91 -10.02 32.06
N PRO A 319 -20.13 -10.95 31.10
CA PRO A 319 -19.04 -11.53 30.34
C PRO A 319 -18.46 -10.42 29.46
N ALA A 320 -17.28 -9.92 29.84
CA ALA A 320 -16.52 -8.97 29.05
C ALA A 320 -16.37 -9.52 27.63
N ARG A 321 -16.96 -8.82 26.64
CA ARG A 321 -16.69 -9.07 25.22
C ARG A 321 -15.22 -8.73 25.00
N ARG A 322 -14.34 -9.72 25.14
CA ARG A 322 -12.92 -9.58 24.80
C ARG A 322 -12.83 -9.05 23.38
N SER A 323 -12.27 -7.86 23.22
CA SER A 323 -11.87 -7.36 21.91
C SER A 323 -10.94 -8.41 21.28
N PRO A 324 -11.11 -8.72 19.98
CA PRO A 324 -10.22 -9.67 19.32
C PRO A 324 -8.79 -9.16 19.40
N SER A 325 -7.85 -10.07 19.71
CA SER A 325 -6.42 -9.74 19.77
C SER A 325 -5.97 -9.08 18.46
N PRO A 326 -5.15 -8.01 18.53
CA PRO A 326 -4.63 -7.39 17.33
C PRO A 326 -3.93 -8.42 16.44
N ARG A 327 -4.33 -8.45 15.17
CA ARG A 327 -3.79 -9.39 14.19
C ARG A 327 -2.59 -8.76 13.50
N ALA A 328 -1.44 -9.42 13.60
CA ALA A 328 -0.27 -9.07 12.83
C ALA A 328 -0.51 -9.41 11.35
N ALA A 329 -0.15 -8.48 10.48
CA ALA A 329 -0.34 -8.58 9.05
C ALA A 329 1.01 -8.46 8.33
N ARG A 330 1.11 -9.08 7.16
CA ARG A 330 2.23 -8.83 6.25
C ARG A 330 2.21 -7.37 5.84
N ALA A 331 3.38 -6.76 5.71
CA ALA A 331 3.53 -5.39 5.25
C ALA A 331 4.81 -5.21 4.45
N LEU A 332 4.79 -4.22 3.56
CA LEU A 332 5.97 -3.65 2.95
C LEU A 332 6.56 -2.61 3.89
N LYS A 333 7.87 -2.62 4.08
CA LYS A 333 8.60 -1.51 4.71
C LYS A 333 9.13 -0.60 3.62
N LEU A 334 8.74 0.67 3.69
CA LEU A 334 9.06 1.68 2.70
C LEU A 334 9.88 2.81 3.34
N LEU A 335 10.81 3.36 2.57
CA LEU A 335 11.37 4.67 2.78
C LEU A 335 10.68 5.65 1.83
N TYR A 336 10.32 6.85 2.28
CA TYR A 336 9.63 7.81 1.43
C TYR A 336 10.12 9.25 1.58
N ILE A 337 9.86 10.04 0.54
CA ILE A 337 10.02 11.50 0.51
C ILE A 337 8.78 12.10 -0.15
N THR A 338 8.20 13.11 0.49
CA THR A 338 7.17 13.98 -0.06
C THR A 338 7.79 15.06 -0.94
N CYS A 339 7.48 15.06 -2.24
CA CYS A 339 8.13 15.98 -3.17
C CYS A 339 7.76 17.45 -2.91
N SER A 340 6.54 17.72 -2.42
CA SER A 340 6.05 19.09 -2.16
C SER A 340 6.61 19.73 -0.89
N SER A 341 6.99 18.94 0.11
CA SER A 341 7.52 19.40 1.40
C SER A 341 8.97 19.00 1.64
N ALA A 342 9.69 18.58 0.59
CA ALA A 342 11.08 18.15 0.67
C ALA A 342 11.99 19.24 1.27
N SER A 343 12.73 18.86 2.31
CA SER A 343 13.84 19.66 2.87
C SER A 343 14.95 19.89 1.84
N ILE A 344 15.88 20.81 2.13
CA ILE A 344 17.01 21.11 1.23
C ILE A 344 17.77 19.84 0.81
N GLN A 345 18.07 18.95 1.77
CA GLN A 345 18.77 17.69 1.50
C GLN A 345 17.93 16.71 0.68
N GLN A 346 16.61 16.66 0.91
CA GLN A 346 15.71 15.79 0.16
C GLN A 346 15.51 16.28 -1.28
N ARG A 347 15.59 17.59 -1.53
CA ARG A 347 15.47 18.12 -2.90
C ARG A 347 16.57 17.62 -3.83
N ASP A 348 17.80 17.47 -3.33
CA ASP A 348 18.88 16.88 -4.13
C ASP A 348 18.58 15.42 -4.51
N ILE A 349 17.97 14.66 -3.60
CA ILE A 349 17.50 13.29 -3.86
C ILE A 349 16.39 13.30 -4.91
N VAL A 350 15.40 14.19 -4.76
CA VAL A 350 14.28 14.31 -5.72
C VAL A 350 14.78 14.64 -7.12
N SER A 351 15.63 15.66 -7.24
CA SER A 351 16.23 16.03 -8.53
C SER A 351 17.09 14.91 -9.11
N SER A 352 17.82 14.16 -8.28
CA SER A 352 18.59 13.01 -8.74
C SER A 352 17.70 11.89 -9.30
N TRP A 353 16.57 11.59 -8.64
CA TRP A 353 15.63 10.57 -9.13
C TRP A 353 14.98 10.98 -10.45
N GLU A 354 14.63 12.26 -10.60
CA GLU A 354 14.06 12.82 -11.83
C GLU A 354 15.06 12.77 -12.98
N VAL A 355 16.30 13.23 -12.77
CA VAL A 355 17.35 13.27 -13.81
C VAL A 355 17.77 11.87 -14.24
N ASN A 356 17.91 10.94 -13.31
CA ASN A 356 18.41 9.60 -13.58
C ASN A 356 17.31 8.58 -13.86
N ALA A 357 16.03 9.00 -13.94
CA ALA A 357 14.88 8.12 -14.10
C ALA A 357 14.91 6.91 -13.14
N THR A 358 15.31 7.14 -11.88
CA THR A 358 15.63 6.07 -10.92
C THR A 358 14.37 5.30 -10.48
N GLY A 359 13.24 6.00 -10.34
CA GLY A 359 12.00 5.42 -9.85
C GLY A 359 11.09 4.95 -10.99
N HIS A 360 10.55 3.73 -10.85
CA HIS A 360 9.49 3.24 -11.73
C HIS A 360 8.21 4.08 -11.53
N PRO A 361 7.60 4.63 -12.59
CA PRO A 361 6.43 5.49 -12.46
C PRO A 361 5.19 4.71 -12.01
N VAL A 362 4.49 5.24 -11.00
CA VAL A 362 3.20 4.75 -10.51
C VAL A 362 2.19 5.89 -10.65
N GLU A 363 1.52 5.95 -11.80
CA GLU A 363 0.55 6.99 -12.12
C GLU A 363 -0.78 6.77 -11.37
N LEU A 364 -1.17 7.70 -10.51
CA LEU A 364 -2.42 7.66 -9.75
C LEU A 364 -3.16 9.00 -9.86
N PRO A 365 -4.51 9.02 -9.78
CA PRO A 365 -5.25 10.27 -9.69
C PRO A 365 -4.82 11.12 -8.48
N LEU A 366 -4.79 12.45 -8.61
CA LEU A 366 -4.32 13.36 -7.55
C LEU A 366 -4.94 13.07 -6.17
N LYS A 367 -6.26 12.93 -6.12
CA LYS A 367 -6.97 12.59 -4.87
C LYS A 367 -6.48 11.28 -4.23
N VAL A 368 -6.12 10.30 -5.05
CA VAL A 368 -5.56 9.02 -4.59
C VAL A 368 -4.14 9.20 -4.07
N CYS A 369 -3.32 10.04 -4.72
CA CYS A 369 -1.99 10.39 -4.22
C CYS A 369 -2.07 11.04 -2.82
N GLU A 370 -3.02 11.95 -2.61
CA GLU A 370 -3.27 12.61 -1.31
C GLU A 370 -3.78 11.62 -0.24
N GLU A 371 -4.66 10.69 -0.61
CA GLU A 371 -5.12 9.62 0.29
C GLU A 371 -3.97 8.67 0.67
N LEU A 372 -3.12 8.32 -0.30
CA LEU A 372 -1.94 7.47 -0.07
C LEU A 372 -0.91 8.16 0.82
N LEU A 373 -0.68 9.46 0.64
CA LEU A 373 0.21 10.22 1.50
C LEU A 373 -0.26 10.18 2.96
N ARG A 374 -1.54 10.47 3.21
CA ARG A 374 -2.11 10.41 4.56
C ARG A 374 -1.95 9.03 5.20
N LEU A 375 -2.19 7.96 4.45
CA LEU A 375 -1.95 6.58 4.91
C LEU A 375 -0.49 6.34 5.34
N ILE A 376 0.46 6.85 4.57
CA ILE A 376 1.89 6.71 4.82
C ILE A 376 2.32 7.56 6.04
N GLU A 377 1.83 8.80 6.14
CA GLU A 377 2.06 9.70 7.28
C GLU A 377 1.46 9.13 8.58
N ASP A 378 0.23 8.61 8.52
CA ASP A 378 -0.41 7.93 9.65
C ASP A 378 0.44 6.72 10.09
N SER A 379 0.91 5.91 9.13
CA SER A 379 1.82 4.80 9.43
C SER A 379 3.12 5.28 10.07
N ASN A 380 3.73 6.37 9.59
CA ASN A 380 4.97 6.92 10.15
C ASN A 380 4.75 7.42 11.59
N SER A 381 3.66 8.15 11.82
CA SER A 381 3.31 8.71 13.12
C SER A 381 3.10 7.65 14.20
N ALA A 382 2.60 6.47 13.80
CA ALA A 382 2.41 5.32 14.67
C ALA A 382 3.72 4.57 14.99
N LEU A 383 4.83 4.86 14.31
CA LEU A 383 6.13 4.25 14.62
C LEU A 383 6.77 4.87 15.87
N PRO A 384 7.58 4.08 16.59
CA PRO A 384 8.52 4.61 17.59
C PRO A 384 9.40 5.70 16.97
N THR A 385 9.71 6.73 17.75
CA THR A 385 10.45 7.91 17.30
C THR A 385 11.77 7.54 16.63
N SER A 386 12.49 6.55 17.18
CA SER A 386 13.76 6.08 16.61
C SER A 386 13.62 5.44 15.21
N MET A 387 12.42 5.02 14.83
CA MET A 387 12.13 4.35 13.56
C MET A 387 11.51 5.25 12.51
N ARG A 388 11.10 6.48 12.85
CA ARG A 388 10.38 7.37 11.91
C ARG A 388 11.24 7.83 10.74
N CYS A 389 12.55 7.88 10.92
CA CYS A 389 13.48 8.35 9.89
C CYS A 389 14.65 7.38 9.71
N MET A 390 15.09 7.24 8.46
CA MET A 390 16.35 6.57 8.10
C MET A 390 17.15 7.50 7.18
N ARG A 391 18.15 8.17 7.77
CA ARG A 391 18.88 9.27 7.11
C ARG A 391 17.92 10.38 6.68
N SER A 392 17.89 10.75 5.40
CA SER A 392 17.02 11.80 4.84
C SER A 392 15.65 11.28 4.38
N TYR A 393 15.34 10.00 4.62
CA TYR A 393 14.04 9.40 4.29
C TYR A 393 13.21 9.19 5.54
N GLU A 394 11.89 9.31 5.38
CA GLU A 394 10.91 8.88 6.38
C GLU A 394 10.57 7.41 6.17
N VAL A 395 10.09 6.72 7.20
CA VAL A 395 9.80 5.28 7.18
C VAL A 395 8.31 5.03 7.33
N ALA A 396 7.74 4.13 6.54
CA ALA A 396 6.36 3.69 6.70
C ALA A 396 6.22 2.19 6.44
N TYR A 397 5.08 1.64 6.88
CA TYR A 397 4.65 0.30 6.53
C TYR A 397 3.32 0.35 5.78
N MET A 398 3.20 -0.46 4.74
CA MET A 398 1.94 -0.65 4.03
C MET A 398 1.52 -2.11 4.08
N ARG A 399 0.35 -2.37 4.63
CA ARG A 399 -0.22 -3.72 4.78
C ARG A 399 -0.51 -4.36 3.42
N LEU A 400 -0.18 -5.64 3.33
CA LEU A 400 -0.48 -6.51 2.18
C LEU A 400 -1.87 -7.13 2.29
#